data_AF-U6CZT1-F1
#
_entry.id   AF-U6CZT1-F1
#
_cell.length_a   1.000
_cell.length_b   1.000
_cell.length_c   1.000
_cell.angle_alpha   90.00
_cell.angle_beta   90.00
_cell.angle_gamma   90.00
#
_symmetry.space_group_name_H-M   'P 1'
#
loop_
_entity.id
_entity.type
_entity.pdbx_description
1 polymer ?
#
loop_
_entity_poly.entity_id
_entity_poly.type
_entity_poly.pdbx_seq_one_letter_code
_entity_poly.pdbx_strand_id
1 'polypeptide(L)'
;VSHMALSFLDMVSHFEDDFSHRLHLCDVKPENFAIRSDYTVVAIDVDMAFFEPKMREILEQNCTGDEDCNFFDCFSKCDLRINKCGAERVNSNLQVICDKIFRHWFSSSLGSSALSFPLQRQLREAGARA
;
A
#
# COMPACT_ATOMS: atom_id res chain seq x y z
N VAL A 1 16.61 -9.42 -0.29
CA VAL A 1 15.71 -8.24 -0.10
C VAL A 1 15.38 -7.59 -1.44
N SER A 2 16.36 -7.23 -2.28
CA SER A 2 16.10 -6.52 -3.55
C SER A 2 15.16 -7.25 -4.53
N HIS A 3 15.33 -8.57 -4.76
CA HIS A 3 14.46 -9.33 -5.67
C HIS A 3 12.99 -9.39 -5.21
N MET A 4 12.78 -9.52 -3.91
CA MET A 4 11.44 -9.54 -3.32
C MET A 4 10.77 -8.16 -3.39
N ALA A 5 11.52 -7.08 -3.15
CA ALA A 5 11.03 -5.72 -3.31
C ALA A 5 10.62 -5.44 -4.77
N LEU A 6 11.43 -5.88 -5.73
CA LEU A 6 11.09 -5.80 -7.15
C LEU A 6 9.83 -6.59 -7.48
N SER A 7 9.65 -7.78 -6.91
CA SER A 7 8.45 -8.59 -7.15
C SER A 7 7.18 -7.97 -6.56
N PHE A 8 7.26 -7.28 -5.41
CA PHE A 8 6.13 -6.49 -4.91
C PHE A 8 5.79 -5.32 -5.85
N LEU A 9 6.79 -4.63 -6.39
CA LEU A 9 6.57 -3.54 -7.36
C LEU A 9 5.92 -4.04 -8.64
N ASP A 10 6.41 -5.17 -9.16
CA ASP A 10 5.88 -5.83 -10.35
C ASP A 10 4.40 -6.22 -10.15
N MET A 11 4.09 -6.89 -9.03
CA MET A 11 2.71 -7.22 -8.65
C MET A 11 1.80 -5.98 -8.56
N VAL A 12 2.29 -4.87 -7.97
CA VAL A 12 1.51 -3.62 -7.90
C VAL A 12 1.24 -3.04 -9.27
N SER A 13 2.24 -3.04 -10.18
CA SER A 13 2.06 -2.57 -11.55
C SER A 13 1.00 -3.39 -12.28
N HIS A 14 1.01 -4.72 -12.14
CA HIS A 14 -0.04 -5.57 -12.72
C HIS A 14 -1.45 -5.21 -12.19
N PHE A 15 -1.59 -4.89 -10.90
CA PHE A 15 -2.88 -4.48 -10.32
C PHE A 15 -3.35 -3.10 -10.80
N GLU A 16 -2.43 -2.24 -11.23
CA GLU A 16 -2.75 -0.91 -11.75
C GLU A 16 -3.04 -0.92 -13.25
N ASP A 17 -2.35 -1.77 -14.04
CA ASP A 17 -2.27 -1.62 -15.50
C ASP A 17 -2.85 -2.79 -16.32
N ASP A 18 -2.95 -4.01 -15.77
CA ASP A 18 -3.33 -5.19 -16.58
C ASP A 18 -4.85 -5.37 -16.75
N PHE A 19 -5.64 -4.71 -15.90
CA PHE A 19 -7.10 -4.86 -15.86
C PHE A 19 -7.80 -3.63 -16.43
N SER A 20 -9.06 -3.79 -16.86
CA SER A 20 -9.89 -2.66 -17.32
C SER A 20 -10.14 -1.62 -16.23
N HIS A 21 -10.03 -2.02 -14.96
CA HIS A 21 -10.11 -1.17 -13.79
C HIS A 21 -8.98 -1.53 -12.82
N ARG A 22 -8.43 -0.52 -12.15
CA ARG A 22 -7.42 -0.71 -11.11
C ARG A 22 -7.97 -1.60 -9.99
N LEU A 23 -7.15 -2.52 -9.50
CA LEU A 23 -7.45 -3.37 -8.35
C LEU A 23 -6.86 -2.75 -7.08
N HIS A 24 -7.70 -2.50 -6.08
CA HIS A 24 -7.29 -1.94 -4.78
C HIS A 24 -7.08 -3.04 -3.76
N LEU A 25 -5.91 -3.06 -3.12
CA LEU A 25 -5.65 -3.88 -1.94
C LEU A 25 -5.94 -3.06 -0.68
N CYS A 26 -6.94 -3.50 0.09
CA CYS A 26 -7.34 -2.81 1.31
C CYS A 26 -6.99 -3.59 2.58
N ASP A 27 -6.50 -4.83 2.54
CA ASP A 27 -5.98 -5.52 3.73
C ASP A 27 -4.57 -6.07 3.46
N VAL A 28 -3.55 -5.23 3.66
CA VAL A 28 -2.16 -5.58 3.37
C VAL A 28 -1.46 -6.01 4.65
N LYS A 29 -1.15 -7.30 4.73
CA LYS A 29 -0.39 -7.89 5.83
C LYS A 29 0.57 -8.96 5.31
N PRO A 30 1.72 -9.20 5.95
CA PRO A 30 2.69 -10.21 5.51
C PRO A 30 2.06 -11.60 5.25
N GLU A 31 1.12 -12.02 6.10
CA GLU A 31 0.42 -13.30 6.00
C GLU A 31 -0.50 -13.44 4.77
N ASN A 32 -0.90 -12.33 4.14
CA ASN A 32 -1.76 -12.34 2.94
C ASN A 32 -0.96 -12.58 1.65
N PHE A 33 0.38 -12.67 1.74
CA PHE A 33 1.27 -12.91 0.62
C PHE A 33 2.09 -14.19 0.82
N ALA A 34 2.30 -14.93 -0.27
CA ALA A 34 3.28 -16.01 -0.33
C ALA A 34 4.49 -15.59 -1.16
N ILE A 35 5.65 -16.12 -0.79
CA ILE A 35 6.90 -15.96 -1.54
C ILE A 35 7.30 -17.33 -2.07
N ARG A 36 7.37 -17.45 -3.40
CA ARG A 36 7.85 -18.66 -4.08
C ARG A 36 9.36 -18.80 -3.94
N SER A 37 9.89 -19.99 -4.26
CA SER A 37 11.32 -20.28 -4.20
C SER A 37 12.16 -19.41 -5.15
N ASP A 38 11.56 -18.86 -6.20
CA ASP A 38 12.17 -17.93 -7.16
C ASP A 38 12.01 -16.45 -6.77
N TYR A 39 11.55 -16.18 -5.54
CA TYR A 39 11.24 -14.84 -5.00
C TYR A 39 10.03 -14.14 -5.60
N THR A 40 9.24 -14.83 -6.43
CA THR A 40 7.95 -14.30 -6.90
C THR A 40 7.00 -14.16 -5.72
N VAL A 41 6.47 -12.95 -5.53
CA VAL A 41 5.43 -12.60 -4.57
C VAL A 41 4.07 -12.88 -5.21
N VAL A 42 3.19 -13.53 -4.46
CA VAL A 42 1.83 -13.84 -4.88
C VAL A 42 0.88 -13.45 -3.75
N ALA A 43 -0.16 -12.68 -4.07
CA ALA A 43 -1.27 -12.46 -3.15
C ALA A 43 -2.07 -13.77 -3.00
N ILE A 44 -2.17 -14.28 -1.78
CA ILE A 44 -2.89 -15.54 -1.48
C ILE A 44 -4.21 -15.30 -0.75
N ASP A 45 -4.37 -14.14 -0.14
CA ASP A 45 -5.63 -13.64 0.39
C ASP A 45 -5.97 -12.32 -0.31
N VAL A 46 -7.12 -12.32 -0.99
CA VAL A 46 -7.62 -11.19 -1.81
C VAL A 46 -9.09 -10.90 -1.50
N ASP A 47 -9.59 -11.33 -0.34
CA ASP A 47 -11.00 -11.14 0.04
C ASP A 47 -11.35 -9.65 0.25
N MET A 48 -10.33 -8.84 0.60
CA MET A 48 -10.43 -7.37 0.71
C MET A 48 -9.77 -6.66 -0.48
N ALA A 49 -9.86 -7.25 -1.68
CA ALA A 49 -9.41 -6.65 -2.93
C ALA A 49 -10.60 -6.28 -3.83
N PHE A 50 -10.68 -5.03 -4.28
CA PHE A 50 -11.82 -4.52 -5.03
C PHE A 50 -11.38 -3.73 -6.26
N PHE A 51 -12.05 -3.95 -7.40
CA PHE A 51 -11.86 -3.07 -8.56
C PHE A 51 -12.43 -1.67 -8.30
N GLU A 52 -11.83 -0.66 -8.94
CA GLU A 52 -12.18 0.76 -8.79
C GLU A 52 -13.68 1.06 -8.70
N PRO A 53 -14.57 0.55 -9.59
CA PRO A 53 -15.99 0.87 -9.49
C PRO A 53 -16.63 0.41 -8.17
N LYS A 54 -16.25 -0.77 -7.68
CA LYS A 54 -16.75 -1.30 -6.41
C LYS A 54 -16.12 -0.57 -5.23
N MET A 55 -14.85 -0.20 -5.33
CA MET A 55 -14.16 0.54 -4.29
C MET A 55 -14.80 1.92 -4.06
N ARG A 56 -15.18 2.63 -5.13
CA ARG A 56 -15.89 3.90 -5.04
C ARG A 56 -17.21 3.78 -4.28
N GLU A 57 -18.00 2.75 -4.59
CA GLU A 57 -19.25 2.46 -3.88
C GLU A 57 -19.03 2.19 -2.39
N ILE A 58 -17.95 1.47 -2.03
CA ILE A 58 -17.62 1.18 -0.63
C ILE A 58 -17.23 2.46 0.12
N LEU A 59 -16.44 3.35 -0.50
CA LEU A 59 -15.97 4.58 0.15
C LEU A 59 -17.03 5.67 0.29
N GLU A 60 -18.07 5.69 -0.55
CA GLU A 60 -19.16 6.68 -0.50
C GLU A 60 -20.12 6.44 0.70
N GLN A 61 -19.66 6.78 1.91
CA GLN A 61 -20.44 6.69 3.16
C GLN A 61 -20.70 8.07 3.79
N ASN A 62 -21.56 8.11 4.81
CA ASN A 62 -21.69 9.29 5.67
C ASN A 62 -20.55 9.30 6.69
N CYS A 63 -20.08 10.49 7.09
CA CYS A 63 -18.96 10.64 8.01
C CYS A 63 -19.12 11.84 8.95
N THR A 64 -18.41 11.76 10.08
CA THR A 64 -18.17 12.85 11.03
C THR A 64 -16.70 13.25 11.09
N GLY A 65 -15.80 12.40 10.60
CA GLY A 65 -14.36 12.63 10.47
C GLY A 65 -13.75 11.79 9.35
N ASP A 66 -12.48 12.01 9.05
CA ASP A 66 -11.75 11.26 8.01
C ASP A 66 -11.64 9.77 8.36
N GLU A 67 -11.58 9.43 9.65
CA GLU A 67 -11.51 8.06 10.14
C GLU A 67 -12.71 7.19 9.73
N ASP A 68 -13.89 7.80 9.58
CA ASP A 68 -15.11 7.11 9.13
C ASP A 68 -15.03 6.73 7.64
N CYS A 69 -14.12 7.36 6.89
CA CYS A 69 -13.92 7.15 5.46
C CYS A 69 -12.81 6.13 5.15
N ASN A 70 -12.30 5.44 6.16
CA ASN A 70 -11.31 4.39 6.00
C ASN A 70 -11.98 3.03 5.82
N PHE A 71 -11.60 2.33 4.77
CA PHE A 71 -11.93 0.93 4.58
C PHE A 71 -10.64 0.11 4.70
N PHE A 72 -10.37 -0.39 5.91
CA PHE A 72 -9.11 -1.04 6.27
C PHE A 72 -7.90 -0.14 5.91
N ASP A 73 -7.03 -0.56 4.99
CA ASP A 73 -5.85 0.19 4.52
C ASP A 73 -6.14 1.13 3.33
N CYS A 74 -7.39 1.20 2.85
CA CYS A 74 -7.83 2.13 1.82
C CYS A 74 -8.45 3.36 2.47
N PHE A 75 -7.85 4.54 2.25
CA PHE A 75 -8.25 5.77 2.91
C PHE A 75 -8.97 6.70 1.94
N SER A 76 -9.95 7.44 2.45
CA SER A 76 -10.62 8.56 1.77
C SER A 76 -10.71 9.77 2.72
N LYS A 77 -11.39 10.84 2.29
CA LYS A 77 -11.56 12.09 3.02
C LYS A 77 -13.02 12.41 3.23
N CYS A 78 -13.34 12.91 4.43
CA CYS A 78 -14.67 13.38 4.78
C CYS A 78 -14.83 14.84 4.34
N ASP A 79 -15.83 15.15 3.51
CA ASP A 79 -16.28 16.53 3.33
C ASP A 79 -17.29 16.89 4.43
N LEU A 80 -16.79 17.53 5.48
CA LEU A 80 -17.57 17.97 6.65
C LEU A 80 -18.68 18.98 6.32
N ARG A 81 -18.68 19.60 5.13
CA ARG A 81 -19.77 20.50 4.71
C ARG A 81 -21.03 19.73 4.37
N ILE A 82 -20.88 18.50 3.88
CA ILE A 82 -21.98 17.63 3.46
C ILE A 82 -22.05 16.32 4.27
N ASN A 83 -21.10 16.11 5.20
CA ASN A 83 -20.95 14.92 6.03
C ASN A 83 -20.89 13.62 5.22
N LYS A 84 -20.14 13.65 4.11
CA LYS A 84 -19.94 12.50 3.21
C LYS A 84 -18.47 12.27 2.87
N CYS A 85 -18.10 11.01 2.81
CA CYS A 85 -16.81 10.56 2.32
C CYS A 85 -16.70 10.75 0.81
N GLY A 86 -15.50 11.08 0.36
CA GLY A 86 -15.16 11.04 -1.06
C GLY A 86 -15.18 9.61 -1.59
N ALA A 87 -15.59 9.45 -2.85
CA ALA A 87 -15.55 8.16 -3.54
C ALA A 87 -14.12 7.70 -3.86
N GLU A 88 -13.17 8.63 -3.89
CA GLU A 88 -11.82 8.38 -4.37
C GLU A 88 -10.87 8.07 -3.22
N ARG A 89 -10.11 7.00 -3.40
CA ARG A 89 -9.04 6.60 -2.50
C ARG A 89 -7.89 7.60 -2.60
N VAL A 90 -7.35 8.03 -1.46
CA VAL A 90 -6.24 9.01 -1.41
C VAL A 90 -4.85 8.38 -1.34
N ASN A 91 -4.75 7.10 -0.96
CA ASN A 91 -3.48 6.36 -0.93
C ASN A 91 -3.42 5.27 -2.00
N SER A 92 -2.23 4.85 -2.42
CA SER A 92 -2.05 3.78 -3.41
C SER A 92 -1.67 2.43 -2.78
N ASN A 93 -1.81 1.34 -3.56
CA ASN A 93 -1.33 0.01 -3.14
C ASN A 93 0.15 0.04 -2.77
N LEU A 94 0.97 0.77 -3.54
CA LEU A 94 2.40 0.92 -3.27
C LEU A 94 2.66 1.58 -1.91
N GLN A 95 1.94 2.66 -1.59
CA GLN A 95 2.10 3.34 -0.31
C GLN A 95 1.78 2.41 0.86
N VAL A 96 0.69 1.64 0.75
CA VAL A 96 0.30 0.68 1.78
C VAL A 96 1.30 -0.45 1.91
N ILE A 97 1.77 -1.04 0.80
CA ILE A 97 2.79 -2.10 0.84
C ILE A 97 4.10 -1.59 1.46
N CYS A 98 4.54 -0.39 1.10
CA CYS A 98 5.68 0.27 1.71
C CYS A 98 5.51 0.42 3.23
N ASP A 99 4.32 0.84 3.69
CA ASP A 99 4.05 1.05 5.11
C ASP A 99 3.89 -0.26 5.89
N LYS A 100 3.18 -1.25 5.35
CA LYS A 100 2.79 -2.47 6.07
C LYS A 100 3.81 -3.61 5.95
N ILE A 101 4.46 -3.74 4.80
CA ILE A 101 5.42 -4.82 4.55
C ILE A 101 6.84 -4.32 4.83
N PHE A 102 7.22 -3.21 4.21
CA PHE A 102 8.62 -2.80 4.19
C PHE A 102 9.03 -1.91 5.37
N ARG A 103 8.14 -1.08 5.94
CA ARG A 103 8.48 -0.19 7.05
C ARG A 103 9.03 -0.94 8.25
N HIS A 104 8.46 -2.10 8.56
CA HIS A 104 8.97 -2.97 9.63
C HIS A 104 10.35 -3.51 9.29
N TRP A 105 10.59 -3.96 8.05
CA TRP A 105 11.91 -4.44 7.61
C TRP A 105 12.98 -3.35 7.67
N PHE A 106 12.62 -2.11 7.36
CA PHE A 106 13.54 -0.98 7.41
C PHE A 106 13.74 -0.43 8.82
N SER A 107 12.72 -0.43 9.68
CA SER A 107 12.82 -0.04 11.09
C SER A 107 13.76 -0.98 11.87
N SER A 108 13.72 -2.28 11.59
CA SER A 108 14.68 -3.25 12.14
C SER A 108 16.11 -3.03 11.61
N SER A 109 16.27 -2.56 10.37
CA SER A 109 17.60 -2.26 9.79
C SER A 109 18.16 -0.88 10.15
N LEU A 110 17.29 0.07 10.52
CA LEU A 110 17.67 1.43 10.95
C LEU A 110 17.97 1.50 12.46
N GLY A 111 17.56 0.48 13.22
CA GLY A 111 17.87 0.32 14.65
C GLY A 111 19.06 -0.62 14.94
N SER A 112 19.63 -1.29 13.94
CA SER A 112 20.82 -2.12 14.13
C SER A 112 22.00 -1.54 13.35
N SER A 113 23.11 -1.38 14.06
CA SER A 113 24.38 -0.72 13.73
C SER A 113 25.15 -1.31 12.53
N ALA A 114 24.46 -1.85 11.52
CA ALA A 114 25.03 -2.65 10.43
C ALA A 114 25.08 -1.95 9.06
N LEU A 115 24.50 -0.75 8.91
CA LEU A 115 24.61 0.01 7.66
C LEU A 115 25.68 1.09 7.80
N SER A 116 26.63 1.13 6.88
CA SER A 116 27.66 2.17 6.87
C SER A 116 27.01 3.53 6.59
N PHE A 117 27.46 4.55 7.31
CA PHE A 117 27.01 5.96 7.19
C PHE A 117 26.83 6.46 5.73
N PRO A 118 27.69 6.10 4.76
CA PRO A 118 27.53 6.52 3.38
C PRO A 118 26.25 6.01 2.70
N LEU A 119 25.88 4.75 2.94
CA LEU A 119 24.68 4.13 2.36
C LEU A 119 23.40 4.72 2.96
N GLN A 120 23.45 5.04 4.26
CA GLN A 120 22.34 5.69 4.95
C GLN A 120 22.08 7.12 4.42
N ARG A 121 23.13 7.85 4.04
CA ARG A 121 23.02 9.17 3.41
C ARG A 121 22.44 9.09 2.00
N GLN A 122 22.89 8.14 1.19
CA GLN A 122 22.38 7.94 -0.18
C GLN A 122 20.88 7.61 -0.21
N LEU A 123 20.41 6.77 0.71
CA LEU A 123 18.99 6.42 0.82
C LEU A 123 18.14 7.61 1.28
N ARG A 124 18.64 8.45 2.20
CA ARG A 124 17.97 9.69 2.61
C ARG A 124 17.89 10.71 1.48
N GLU A 125 18.96 10.86 0.69
CA GLU A 125 18.98 11.78 -0.46
C GLU A 125 18.07 11.33 -1.60
N ALA A 126 17.93 10.02 -1.82
CA ALA A 126 17.01 9.46 -2.82
C ALA A 126 15.54 9.64 -2.43
N GLY A 127 15.19 9.48 -1.14
CA GLY A 127 13.84 9.69 -0.64
C GLY A 127 13.41 11.16 -0.53
N ALA A 128 14.35 12.11 -0.52
CA ALA A 128 14.07 13.55 -0.47
C ALA A 128 13.88 14.19 -1.85
N ARG A 129 13.95 13.41 -2.94
CA ARG A 129 13.76 13.85 -4.33
C ARG A 129 12.55 13.21 -5.02
N ALA A 130 11.73 12.48 -4.26
CA ALA A 130 10.43 11.98 -4.69
C ALA A 130 9.33 12.90 -4.13
#